data_AF-A0A1V6T1U2-F1
#
_entry.id   AF-A0A1V6T1U2-F1
#
_cell.length_a   1.000
_cell.length_b   1.000
_cell.length_c   1.000
_cell.angle_alpha   90.00
_cell.angle_beta   90.00
_cell.angle_gamma   90.00
#
_symmetry.space_group_name_H-M   'P 1'
#
loop_
_entity.id
_entity.type
_entity.pdbx_description
1 polymer ?
#
loop_
_entity_poly.entity_id
_entity_poly.type
_entity_poly.pdbx_seq_one_letter_code
_entity_poly.pdbx_strand_id
1 'polypeptide(L)'
;MFVDVICIFAEDVGGPDEVYRMLSLWTTIGTASSLPCDIRPRVLIVVNGDNPSIIHRVLEENCFLSDLQAQYSSLHKTFRDIRFSPLPSDELSAEARFLSLNADISRQLHDARFTRLRHQAMFCAAHMAEFFKLAARNLTNTSLGQFNFVAFAREENPLDGAFRSHLLNFLNIGAKTKIPYGGLASHIASALLMDAYPPGMHDFCPRSVFRTLFYDACYAAHRKAYSTKELAITQCERIEERFCSLFRHMSSTRVSSSEVHKVNLGDYQKYWGWLRSNSTCLLCIRRSPEHILACGHSICDQCVQIYGRLSLTAEEEYIVPDCILCGASKDLTVQLKPPTAAPRVVSIDGGGPRGIIPLENLDILQRVLGPNLPLCHMIDLAVGCSSGGLIALSRFMLRMDNESCKSLFKTLAKKVFSPSLRKRFLHSWVSDSFYDVQPLEEALKNHYTPTQRMFDAPMSGVSACKVAVTTTTIKDGDTFIFANYNGTAPHRVESAYGRLRPNNDQEPFLWQIARATTAAPPSTAPVANVPEPRCVDIPWDRINDARLCSGDISVS
;
A
#
# COMPACT_ATOMS: atom_id res chain seq x y z
N MET A 1 -11.59 -25.40 13.93
CA MET A 1 -11.16 -24.00 13.65
C MET A 1 -11.99 -22.98 14.39
N PHE A 2 -13.33 -23.07 14.29
CA PHE A 2 -14.27 -22.10 14.89
C PHE A 2 -15.09 -22.66 16.07
N VAL A 3 -14.71 -23.85 16.57
CA VAL A 3 -15.44 -24.58 17.61
C VAL A 3 -14.62 -24.61 18.89
N ASP A 4 -15.29 -24.40 20.02
CA ASP A 4 -14.67 -24.26 21.35
C ASP A 4 -14.83 -25.56 22.13
N VAL A 5 -16.05 -26.08 22.11
CA VAL A 5 -16.46 -27.31 22.78
C VAL A 5 -17.21 -28.17 21.77
N ILE A 6 -16.81 -29.44 21.66
CA ILE A 6 -17.51 -30.46 20.89
C ILE A 6 -18.15 -31.41 21.91
N CYS A 7 -19.47 -31.50 21.90
CA CYS A 7 -20.20 -32.47 22.72
C CYS A 7 -20.58 -33.66 21.85
N ILE A 8 -20.19 -34.86 22.26
CA ILE A 8 -20.49 -36.11 21.56
C ILE A 8 -21.27 -36.99 22.53
N PHE A 9 -22.52 -37.30 22.20
CA PHE A 9 -23.30 -38.29 22.94
C PHE A 9 -22.90 -39.67 22.45
N ALA A 10 -22.26 -40.47 23.30
CA ALA A 10 -21.68 -41.75 22.91
C ALA A 10 -22.75 -42.71 22.38
N GLU A 11 -23.92 -42.75 23.01
CA GLU A 11 -25.06 -43.59 22.58
C GLU A 11 -25.53 -43.26 21.16
N ASP A 12 -25.57 -41.97 20.80
CA ASP A 12 -26.05 -41.53 19.48
C ASP A 12 -25.11 -41.93 18.34
N VAL A 13 -23.83 -42.17 18.65
CA VAL A 13 -22.82 -42.57 17.67
C VAL A 13 -22.50 -44.07 17.71
N GLY A 14 -23.16 -44.87 18.54
CA GLY A 14 -22.93 -46.32 18.61
C GLY A 14 -21.96 -46.77 19.71
N GLY A 15 -21.77 -45.95 20.74
CA GLY A 15 -21.03 -46.26 21.96
C GLY A 15 -19.60 -45.68 21.99
N PRO A 16 -18.88 -45.88 23.12
CA PRO A 16 -17.53 -45.35 23.31
C PRO A 16 -16.51 -45.79 22.25
N ASP A 17 -16.60 -47.02 21.75
CA ASP A 17 -15.68 -47.54 20.72
C ASP A 17 -15.79 -46.78 19.39
N GLU A 18 -17.00 -46.36 19.02
CA GLU A 18 -17.20 -45.58 17.79
C GLU A 18 -16.78 -44.12 17.99
N VAL A 19 -16.92 -43.58 19.21
CA VAL A 19 -16.30 -42.31 19.59
C VAL A 19 -14.77 -42.41 19.45
N TYR A 20 -14.15 -43.50 19.91
CA TYR A 20 -12.71 -43.75 19.75
C TYR A 20 -12.30 -43.69 18.28
N ARG A 21 -13.04 -44.40 17.41
CA ARG A 21 -12.78 -44.43 15.96
C ARG A 21 -12.92 -43.05 15.31
N MET A 22 -13.93 -42.28 15.71
CA MET A 22 -14.17 -40.93 15.23
C MET A 22 -13.05 -39.97 15.65
N LEU A 23 -12.65 -39.98 16.92
CA LEU A 23 -11.54 -39.16 17.42
C LEU A 23 -10.21 -39.53 16.78
N SER A 24 -9.99 -40.83 16.55
CA SER A 24 -8.82 -41.36 15.83
C SER A 24 -8.77 -40.85 14.38
N LEU A 25 -9.91 -40.88 13.68
CA LEU A 25 -10.03 -40.35 12.32
C LEU A 25 -9.73 -38.84 12.27
N TRP A 26 -10.34 -38.04 13.15
CA TRP A 26 -10.09 -36.61 13.22
C TRP A 26 -8.63 -36.28 13.57
N THR A 27 -8.01 -37.09 14.42
CA THR A 27 -6.60 -36.95 14.76
C THR A 27 -5.68 -37.27 13.57
N THR A 28 -6.07 -38.23 12.75
CA THR A 28 -5.37 -38.61 11.51
C THR A 28 -5.47 -37.53 10.43
N ILE A 29 -6.66 -36.90 10.29
CA ILE A 29 -6.87 -35.76 9.38
C ILE A 29 -6.03 -34.54 9.84
N GLY A 30 -5.94 -34.32 11.16
CA GLY A 30 -5.16 -33.23 11.74
C GLY A 30 -5.89 -31.88 11.78
N THR A 31 -5.12 -30.81 11.92
CA THR A 31 -5.66 -29.45 12.11
C THR A 31 -5.63 -28.61 10.85
N ALA A 32 -6.78 -28.01 10.52
CA ALA A 32 -6.89 -27.00 9.47
C ALA A 32 -6.56 -25.57 9.95
N SER A 33 -6.22 -25.35 11.23
CA SER A 33 -5.99 -23.99 11.79
C SER A 33 -4.50 -23.68 11.98
N SER A 34 -4.07 -22.45 11.64
CA SER A 34 -2.75 -21.90 12.00
C SER A 34 -2.61 -21.48 13.46
N LEU A 35 -3.70 -21.45 14.22
CA LEU A 35 -3.66 -21.03 15.62
C LEU A 35 -2.92 -22.06 16.50
N PRO A 36 -2.34 -21.63 17.64
CA PRO A 36 -1.70 -22.51 18.61
C PRO A 36 -2.55 -23.72 19.02
N CYS A 37 -1.89 -24.83 19.37
CA CYS A 37 -2.54 -26.06 19.83
C CYS A 37 -3.37 -25.85 21.12
N ASP A 38 -3.06 -24.84 21.91
CA ASP A 38 -3.83 -24.50 23.11
C ASP A 38 -5.29 -24.10 22.80
N ILE A 39 -5.55 -23.62 21.58
CA ILE A 39 -6.85 -23.09 21.13
C ILE A 39 -7.71 -24.18 20.46
N ARG A 40 -7.24 -25.42 20.45
CA ARG A 40 -7.97 -26.55 19.88
C ARG A 40 -9.27 -26.81 20.65
N PRO A 41 -10.30 -27.38 19.98
CA PRO A 41 -11.56 -27.68 20.63
C PRO A 41 -11.35 -28.64 21.81
N ARG A 42 -12.19 -28.46 22.83
CA ARG A 42 -12.33 -29.34 23.99
C ARG A 42 -13.47 -30.32 23.72
N VAL A 43 -13.24 -31.60 23.93
CA VAL A 43 -14.24 -32.64 23.66
C VAL A 43 -14.88 -33.08 24.97
N LEU A 44 -16.21 -33.08 25.01
CA LEU A 44 -17.02 -33.68 26.06
C LEU A 44 -17.70 -34.92 25.48
N ILE A 45 -17.30 -36.09 25.96
CA ILE A 45 -17.93 -37.37 25.64
C ILE A 45 -18.99 -37.61 26.70
N VAL A 46 -20.24 -37.58 26.28
CA VAL A 46 -21.39 -37.75 27.15
C VAL A 46 -21.79 -39.22 27.13
N VAL A 47 -21.74 -39.86 28.29
CA VAL A 47 -22.04 -41.30 28.46
C VAL A 47 -23.18 -41.47 29.45
N ASN A 48 -24.06 -42.45 29.24
CA ASN A 48 -25.10 -42.77 30.21
C ASN A 48 -24.49 -43.40 31.47
N GLY A 49 -24.95 -42.95 32.63
CA GLY A 49 -24.46 -43.39 33.94
C GLY A 49 -25.11 -44.68 34.45
N ASP A 50 -25.26 -45.71 33.60
CA ASP A 50 -25.91 -46.96 33.98
C ASP A 50 -25.02 -47.85 34.87
N ASN A 51 -24.96 -47.54 36.16
CA ASN A 51 -24.48 -48.36 37.29
C ASN A 51 -23.39 -49.43 37.03
N PRO A 52 -22.16 -49.08 36.60
CA PRO A 52 -20.96 -49.75 37.08
C PRO A 52 -20.46 -49.03 38.33
N SER A 53 -19.66 -49.70 39.16
CA SER A 53 -18.89 -49.04 40.23
C SER A 53 -18.19 -47.79 39.68
N ILE A 54 -18.27 -46.65 40.38
CA ILE A 54 -17.60 -45.39 39.99
C ILE A 54 -16.12 -45.64 39.68
N ILE A 55 -15.48 -46.55 40.41
CA ILE A 55 -14.09 -46.95 40.22
C ILE A 55 -13.89 -47.63 38.86
N HIS A 56 -14.79 -48.52 38.46
CA HIS A 56 -14.71 -49.22 37.17
C HIS A 56 -14.83 -48.25 36.00
N ARG A 57 -15.81 -47.34 36.06
CA ARG A 57 -16.01 -46.31 35.02
C ARG A 57 -14.79 -45.41 34.88
N VAL A 58 -14.24 -44.92 36.00
CA VAL A 58 -13.03 -44.08 35.98
C VAL A 58 -11.82 -44.85 35.42
N LEU A 59 -11.71 -46.15 35.69
CA LEU A 59 -10.64 -46.97 35.09
C LEU A 59 -10.80 -47.11 33.57
N GLU A 60 -12.02 -47.39 33.09
CA GLU A 60 -12.31 -47.51 31.65
C GLU A 60 -12.07 -46.18 30.91
N GLU A 61 -12.52 -45.05 31.48
CA GLU A 61 -12.26 -43.72 30.94
C GLU A 61 -10.75 -43.41 30.85
N ASN A 62 -9.99 -43.79 31.88
CA ASN A 62 -8.54 -43.59 31.89
C ASN A 62 -7.81 -44.51 30.91
N CYS A 63 -8.23 -45.76 30.76
CA CYS A 63 -7.71 -46.68 29.75
C CYS A 63 -7.96 -46.13 28.34
N PHE A 64 -9.20 -45.71 28.03
CA PHE A 64 -9.56 -45.09 26.76
C PHE A 64 -8.64 -43.91 26.41
N LEU A 65 -8.45 -42.98 27.35
CA LEU A 65 -7.63 -41.79 27.11
C LEU A 65 -6.14 -42.14 26.98
N SER A 66 -5.67 -43.10 27.76
CA SER A 66 -4.27 -43.56 27.70
C SER A 66 -3.96 -44.25 26.38
N ASP A 67 -4.86 -45.12 25.91
CA ASP A 67 -4.73 -45.83 24.64
C ASP A 67 -4.73 -44.85 23.46
N LEU A 68 -5.65 -43.88 23.48
CA LEU A 68 -5.72 -42.83 22.44
C LEU A 68 -4.44 -41.98 22.41
N GLN A 69 -3.89 -41.62 23.57
CA GLN A 69 -2.65 -40.85 23.67
C GLN A 69 -1.42 -41.68 23.26
N ALA A 70 -1.38 -42.96 23.60
CA ALA A 70 -0.29 -43.87 23.24
C ALA A 70 -0.27 -44.13 21.73
N GLN A 71 -1.44 -44.30 21.12
CA GLN A 71 -1.55 -44.58 19.69
C GLN A 71 -1.36 -43.32 18.82
N TYR A 72 -1.80 -42.14 19.30
CA TYR A 72 -1.76 -40.90 18.52
C TYR A 72 -1.00 -39.78 19.24
N SER A 73 0.31 -39.73 19.05
CA SER A 73 1.17 -38.68 19.60
C SER A 73 0.78 -37.25 19.15
N SER A 74 0.05 -37.11 18.04
CA SER A 74 -0.46 -35.84 17.51
C SER A 74 -1.82 -35.41 18.07
N LEU A 75 -2.43 -36.14 19.01
CA LEU A 75 -3.76 -35.85 19.56
C LEU A 75 -3.90 -34.39 20.04
N HIS A 76 -2.87 -33.88 20.73
CA HIS A 76 -2.79 -32.50 21.22
C HIS A 76 -2.79 -31.43 20.11
N LYS A 77 -2.50 -31.80 18.86
CA LYS A 77 -2.58 -30.90 17.70
C LYS A 77 -4.01 -30.76 17.19
N THR A 78 -4.91 -31.68 17.54
CA THR A 78 -6.30 -31.72 17.08
C THR A 78 -7.28 -31.30 18.18
N PHE A 79 -7.10 -31.78 19.41
CA PHE A 79 -7.93 -31.47 20.57
C PHE A 79 -7.09 -30.91 21.71
N ARG A 80 -7.67 -29.99 22.48
CA ARG A 80 -7.00 -29.44 23.67
C ARG A 80 -7.13 -30.36 24.88
N ASP A 81 -8.35 -30.87 25.07
CA ASP A 81 -8.74 -31.66 26.22
C ASP A 81 -9.89 -32.58 25.80
N ILE A 82 -9.96 -33.78 26.38
CA ILE A 82 -11.03 -34.77 26.14
C ILE A 82 -11.48 -35.25 27.52
N ARG A 83 -12.77 -35.09 27.82
CA ARG A 83 -13.34 -35.48 29.12
C ARG A 83 -14.64 -36.24 28.94
N PHE A 84 -14.89 -37.12 29.88
CA PHE A 84 -16.18 -37.78 30.01
C PHE A 84 -17.09 -36.95 30.92
N SER A 85 -18.37 -36.85 30.55
CA SER A 85 -19.43 -36.24 31.36
C SER A 85 -20.55 -37.26 31.50
N PRO A 86 -20.75 -37.85 32.70
CA PRO A 86 -21.79 -38.83 32.90
C PRO A 86 -23.17 -38.17 32.97
N LEU A 87 -24.10 -38.65 32.15
CA LEU A 87 -25.51 -38.33 32.28
C LEU A 87 -26.13 -39.20 33.38
N PRO A 88 -26.79 -38.61 34.38
CA PRO A 88 -27.61 -39.36 35.33
C PRO A 88 -28.69 -40.20 34.63
N SER A 89 -29.17 -41.24 35.32
CA SER A 89 -30.24 -42.12 34.86
C SER A 89 -31.54 -41.36 34.54
N ASP A 90 -32.40 -41.99 33.75
CA ASP A 90 -33.71 -41.46 33.33
C ASP A 90 -34.73 -41.28 34.48
N GLU A 91 -34.34 -41.58 35.73
CA GLU A 91 -35.18 -41.41 36.91
C GLU A 91 -35.30 -39.94 37.35
N LEU A 92 -34.40 -39.07 36.89
CA LEU A 92 -34.44 -37.62 37.16
C LEU A 92 -35.32 -36.88 36.14
N SER A 93 -35.82 -35.70 36.53
CA SER A 93 -36.45 -34.80 35.56
C SER A 93 -35.46 -34.44 34.45
N ALA A 94 -35.96 -34.20 33.24
CA ALA A 94 -35.11 -33.84 32.09
C ALA A 94 -34.18 -32.67 32.43
N GLU A 95 -34.69 -31.63 33.10
CA GLU A 95 -33.90 -30.48 33.53
C GLU A 95 -32.78 -30.87 34.51
N ALA A 96 -33.11 -31.67 35.54
CA ALA A 96 -32.14 -32.11 36.54
C ALA A 96 -31.06 -33.03 35.94
N ARG A 97 -31.43 -33.88 34.98
CA ARG A 97 -30.52 -34.78 34.26
C ARG A 97 -29.43 -34.02 33.52
N PHE A 98 -29.75 -32.87 32.92
CA PHE A 98 -28.79 -32.08 32.15
C PHE A 98 -28.06 -30.99 32.95
N LEU A 99 -28.36 -30.79 34.24
CA LEU A 99 -27.69 -29.75 35.06
C LEU A 99 -26.18 -29.93 35.11
N SER A 100 -25.70 -31.16 35.33
CA SER A 100 -24.26 -31.45 35.39
C SER A 100 -23.59 -31.21 34.04
N LEU A 101 -24.21 -31.66 32.95
CA LEU A 101 -23.70 -31.44 31.60
C LEU A 101 -23.64 -29.95 31.26
N ASN A 102 -24.66 -29.18 31.61
CA ASN A 102 -24.68 -27.73 31.40
C ASN A 102 -23.55 -27.02 32.18
N ALA A 103 -23.28 -27.46 33.41
CA ALA A 103 -22.16 -26.96 34.19
C ALA A 103 -20.81 -27.31 33.55
N ASP A 104 -20.66 -28.54 33.05
CA ASP A 104 -19.45 -28.97 32.34
C ASP A 104 -19.21 -28.19 31.04
N ILE A 105 -20.24 -28.03 30.22
CA ILE A 105 -20.18 -27.22 28.99
C ILE A 105 -19.80 -25.79 29.33
N SER A 106 -20.46 -25.18 30.32
CA SER A 106 -20.19 -23.81 30.75
C SER A 106 -18.74 -23.64 31.21
N ARG A 107 -18.21 -24.60 31.97
CA ARG A 107 -16.81 -24.61 32.41
C ARG A 107 -15.84 -24.75 31.23
N GLN A 108 -16.07 -25.70 30.32
CA GLN A 108 -15.19 -25.87 29.15
C GLN A 108 -15.23 -24.65 28.22
N LEU A 109 -16.41 -24.02 28.04
CA LEU A 109 -16.54 -22.78 27.28
C LEU A 109 -15.79 -21.63 27.95
N HIS A 110 -15.88 -21.49 29.27
CA HIS A 110 -15.14 -20.49 30.01
C HIS A 110 -13.62 -20.66 29.80
N ASP A 111 -13.10 -21.87 29.96
CA ASP A 111 -11.68 -22.18 29.78
C ASP A 111 -11.21 -21.97 28.33
N ALA A 112 -12.03 -22.36 27.34
CA ALA A 112 -11.75 -22.12 25.92
C ALA A 112 -11.67 -20.62 25.61
N ARG A 113 -12.63 -19.83 26.11
CA ARG A 113 -12.65 -18.38 25.93
C ARG A 113 -11.45 -17.70 26.59
N PHE A 114 -11.12 -18.09 27.82
CA PHE A 114 -9.95 -17.59 28.53
C PHE A 114 -8.65 -17.89 27.77
N THR A 115 -8.52 -19.11 27.25
CA THR A 115 -7.36 -19.52 26.44
C THR A 115 -7.26 -18.68 25.17
N ARG A 116 -8.38 -18.46 24.47
CA ARG A 116 -8.40 -17.61 23.27
C ARG A 116 -8.06 -16.16 23.55
N LEU A 117 -8.52 -15.60 24.67
CA LEU A 117 -8.15 -14.25 25.09
C LEU A 117 -6.64 -14.14 25.28
N ARG A 118 -6.05 -15.08 26.03
CA ARG A 118 -4.61 -15.13 26.30
C ARG A 118 -3.76 -15.23 25.04
N HIS A 119 -4.23 -15.96 24.03
CA HIS A 119 -3.55 -16.12 22.75
C HIS A 119 -3.98 -15.10 21.68
N GLN A 120 -4.77 -14.07 22.04
CA GLN A 120 -5.23 -13.05 21.11
C GLN A 120 -5.96 -13.63 19.88
N ALA A 121 -6.78 -14.66 20.11
CA ALA A 121 -7.61 -15.32 19.09
C ALA A 121 -9.10 -15.28 19.44
N MET A 122 -9.50 -14.37 20.33
CA MET A 122 -10.91 -14.10 20.62
C MET A 122 -11.44 -13.10 19.60
N PHE A 123 -12.05 -13.62 18.54
CA PHE A 123 -12.60 -12.82 17.46
C PHE A 123 -13.97 -12.24 17.83
N CYS A 124 -14.26 -11.01 17.40
CA CYS A 124 -15.61 -10.47 17.51
C CYS A 124 -16.56 -11.16 16.52
N ALA A 125 -17.87 -10.94 16.64
CA ALA A 125 -18.86 -11.57 15.75
C ALA A 125 -18.61 -11.23 14.26
N ALA A 126 -18.22 -9.98 13.96
CA ALA A 126 -17.91 -9.56 12.61
C ALA A 126 -16.67 -10.29 12.05
N HIS A 127 -15.58 -10.35 12.84
CA HIS A 127 -14.37 -11.08 12.45
C HIS A 127 -14.64 -12.58 12.29
N MET A 128 -15.42 -13.19 13.18
CA MET A 128 -15.79 -14.61 13.06
C MET A 128 -16.58 -14.89 11.78
N ALA A 129 -17.60 -14.07 11.48
CA ALA A 129 -18.39 -14.23 10.28
C ALA A 129 -17.53 -14.15 9.01
N GLU A 130 -16.59 -13.20 8.97
CA GLU A 130 -15.72 -13.05 7.80
C GLU A 130 -14.69 -14.17 7.68
N PHE A 131 -14.00 -14.53 8.77
CA PHE A 131 -13.07 -15.67 8.74
C PHE A 131 -13.77 -16.98 8.40
N PHE A 132 -15.01 -17.18 8.81
CA PHE A 132 -15.79 -18.37 8.44
C PHE A 132 -16.03 -18.43 6.93
N LYS A 133 -16.44 -17.31 6.31
CA LYS A 133 -16.62 -17.22 4.85
C LYS A 133 -15.30 -17.49 4.11
N LEU A 134 -14.21 -16.87 4.55
CA LEU A 134 -12.89 -17.07 3.95
C LEU A 134 -12.40 -18.51 4.10
N ALA A 135 -12.63 -19.14 5.26
CA ALA A 135 -12.27 -20.54 5.49
C ALA A 135 -13.10 -21.48 4.62
N ALA A 136 -14.40 -21.21 4.44
CA ALA A 136 -15.26 -22.00 3.56
C ALA A 136 -14.79 -21.91 2.09
N ARG A 137 -14.44 -20.71 1.60
CA ARG A 137 -13.83 -20.52 0.27
C ARG A 137 -12.47 -21.20 0.14
N ASN A 138 -11.65 -21.18 1.19
CA ASN A 138 -10.36 -21.86 1.16
C ASN A 138 -10.51 -23.38 1.06
N LEU A 139 -11.50 -23.96 1.74
CA LEU A 139 -11.78 -25.40 1.69
C LEU A 139 -12.18 -25.88 0.29
N THR A 140 -12.83 -25.06 -0.52
CA THR A 140 -13.15 -25.42 -1.91
C THR A 140 -11.92 -25.44 -2.81
N ASN A 141 -10.89 -24.65 -2.48
CA ASN A 141 -9.66 -24.54 -3.26
C ASN A 141 -8.57 -25.50 -2.79
N THR A 142 -8.49 -25.74 -1.47
CA THR A 142 -7.45 -26.58 -0.85
C THR A 142 -8.08 -27.45 0.24
N SER A 143 -8.36 -28.71 -0.08
CA SER A 143 -9.10 -29.63 0.79
C SER A 143 -8.38 -29.99 2.10
N LEU A 144 -7.05 -29.84 2.16
CA LEU A 144 -6.21 -30.14 3.34
C LEU A 144 -5.25 -29.01 3.70
N GLY A 145 -5.50 -27.80 3.19
CA GLY A 145 -4.65 -26.63 3.46
C GLY A 145 -4.89 -26.06 4.86
N GLN A 146 -3.83 -25.56 5.50
CA GLN A 146 -3.96 -24.83 6.76
C GLN A 146 -4.49 -23.42 6.52
N PHE A 147 -5.53 -23.03 7.25
CA PHE A 147 -6.10 -21.68 7.23
C PHE A 147 -5.29 -20.75 8.15
N ASN A 148 -4.57 -19.81 7.54
CA ASN A 148 -3.77 -18.82 8.25
C ASN A 148 -4.53 -17.52 8.49
N PHE A 149 -5.10 -17.35 9.68
CA PHE A 149 -5.90 -16.17 10.06
C PHE A 149 -5.19 -14.84 9.79
N VAL A 150 -3.89 -14.75 10.07
CA VAL A 150 -3.12 -13.52 9.86
C VAL A 150 -2.97 -13.21 8.37
N ALA A 151 -2.70 -14.22 7.55
CA ALA A 151 -2.56 -14.04 6.11
C ALA A 151 -3.91 -13.71 5.45
N PHE A 152 -4.98 -14.43 5.80
CA PHE A 152 -6.32 -14.19 5.26
C PHE A 152 -6.91 -12.86 5.71
N ALA A 153 -6.58 -12.38 6.91
CA ALA A 153 -6.95 -11.01 7.34
C ALA A 153 -6.33 -9.91 6.46
N ARG A 154 -5.39 -10.25 5.56
CA ARG A 154 -4.72 -9.35 4.64
C ARG A 154 -5.11 -9.56 3.18
N GLU A 155 -6.13 -10.37 2.88
CA GLU A 155 -6.53 -10.68 1.50
C GLU A 155 -6.85 -9.42 0.68
N GLU A 156 -7.57 -8.46 1.27
CA GLU A 156 -7.91 -7.18 0.62
C GLU A 156 -6.81 -6.12 0.73
N ASN A 157 -5.75 -6.38 1.49
CA ASN A 157 -4.62 -5.45 1.67
C ASN A 157 -3.28 -6.21 1.77
N PRO A 158 -2.90 -6.97 0.73
CA PRO A 158 -1.70 -7.79 0.74
C PRO A 158 -0.45 -6.92 0.69
N LEU A 159 0.65 -7.41 1.25
CA LEU A 159 1.95 -6.81 1.00
C LEU A 159 2.29 -7.04 -0.47
N ASP A 160 2.39 -5.95 -1.23
CA ASP A 160 2.79 -6.03 -2.63
C ASP A 160 4.26 -6.48 -2.74
N GLY A 161 4.65 -6.91 -3.95
CA GLY A 161 6.04 -7.25 -4.23
C GLY A 161 7.00 -6.06 -4.09
N ALA A 162 6.49 -4.82 -4.03
CA ALA A 162 7.26 -3.59 -3.97
C ALA A 162 7.71 -3.24 -2.54
N PHE A 163 7.05 -3.77 -1.50
CA PHE A 163 7.42 -3.52 -0.10
C PHE A 163 8.92 -3.76 0.17
N ARG A 164 9.47 -4.87 -0.36
CA ARG A 164 10.89 -5.18 -0.22
C ARG A 164 11.80 -4.11 -0.85
N SER A 165 11.46 -3.61 -2.03
CA SER A 165 12.22 -2.54 -2.69
C SER A 165 12.11 -1.22 -1.92
N HIS A 166 10.94 -0.89 -1.39
CA HIS A 166 10.76 0.31 -0.58
C HIS A 166 11.58 0.26 0.71
N LEU A 167 11.57 -0.88 1.40
CA LEU A 167 12.38 -1.12 2.58
C LEU A 167 13.88 -1.04 2.28
N LEU A 168 14.33 -1.66 1.19
CA LEU A 168 15.73 -1.58 0.78
C LEU A 168 16.14 -0.13 0.46
N ASN A 169 15.30 0.61 -0.25
CA ASN A 169 15.55 2.03 -0.54
C ASN A 169 15.66 2.85 0.76
N PHE A 170 14.77 2.63 1.72
CA PHE A 170 14.84 3.26 3.04
C PHE A 170 16.16 2.94 3.76
N LEU A 171 16.58 1.68 3.78
CA LEU A 171 17.85 1.26 4.38
C LEU A 171 19.05 1.91 3.69
N ASN A 172 19.05 1.99 2.36
CA ASN A 172 20.13 2.64 1.58
C ASN A 172 20.21 4.14 1.85
N ILE A 173 19.07 4.81 1.96
CA ILE A 173 18.98 6.22 2.36
C ILE A 173 19.48 6.39 3.80
N GLY A 174 19.04 5.52 4.71
CA GLY A 174 19.48 5.50 6.11
C GLY A 174 20.98 5.29 6.27
N ALA A 175 21.58 4.40 5.47
CA ALA A 175 23.02 4.12 5.49
C ALA A 175 23.89 5.32 5.09
N LYS A 176 23.37 6.22 4.24
CA LYS A 176 24.04 7.47 3.89
C LYS A 176 23.99 8.51 5.03
N THR A 177 23.25 8.23 6.10
CA THR A 177 23.04 9.15 7.22
C THR A 177 23.57 8.61 8.53
N LYS A 178 23.85 9.50 9.49
CA LYS A 178 24.37 9.14 10.82
C LYS A 178 23.28 8.63 11.78
N ILE A 179 22.26 7.94 11.26
CA ILE A 179 21.14 7.45 12.07
C ILE A 179 21.57 6.15 12.75
N PRO A 180 21.42 6.04 14.08
CA PRO A 180 21.73 4.80 14.77
C PRO A 180 20.85 3.64 14.26
N TYR A 181 21.40 2.42 14.20
CA TYR A 181 20.63 1.22 13.83
C TYR A 181 19.35 1.05 14.66
N GLY A 182 19.37 1.43 15.94
CA GLY A 182 18.19 1.42 16.80
C GLY A 182 17.07 2.35 16.31
N GLY A 183 17.42 3.53 15.78
CA GLY A 183 16.45 4.48 15.23
C GLY A 183 15.84 3.98 13.92
N LEU A 184 16.66 3.40 13.02
CA LEU A 184 16.16 2.78 11.80
C LEU A 184 15.22 1.60 12.11
N ALA A 185 15.60 0.74 13.05
CA ALA A 185 14.76 -0.39 13.47
C ALA A 185 13.44 0.08 14.11
N SER A 186 13.46 1.14 14.93
CA SER A 186 12.26 1.71 15.54
C SER A 186 11.33 2.34 14.49
N HIS A 187 11.89 3.03 13.50
CA HIS A 187 11.16 3.60 12.38
C HIS A 187 10.46 2.51 11.55
N ILE A 188 11.20 1.46 11.18
CA ILE A 188 10.62 0.31 10.46
C ILE A 188 9.54 -0.35 11.30
N ALA A 189 9.81 -0.66 12.57
CA ALA A 189 8.87 -1.33 13.45
C ALA A 189 7.55 -0.56 13.61
N SER A 190 7.61 0.77 13.77
CA SER A 190 6.41 1.59 13.92
C SER A 190 5.63 1.76 12.61
N ALA A 191 6.32 1.85 11.46
CA ALA A 191 5.67 1.87 10.15
C ALA A 191 4.96 0.53 9.87
N LEU A 192 5.60 -0.60 10.21
CA LEU A 192 5.00 -1.92 10.12
C LEU A 192 3.79 -2.06 11.06
N LEU A 193 3.84 -1.48 12.26
CA LEU A 193 2.71 -1.52 13.20
C LEU A 193 1.50 -0.79 12.64
N MET A 194 1.71 0.40 12.07
CA MET A 194 0.68 1.19 11.40
C MET A 194 0.05 0.41 10.25
N ASP A 195 0.86 -0.31 9.46
CA ASP A 195 0.35 -1.14 8.37
C ASP A 195 -0.43 -2.37 8.88
N ALA A 196 0.07 -3.02 9.93
CA ALA A 196 -0.45 -4.28 10.44
C ALA A 196 -1.76 -4.14 11.22
N TYR A 197 -1.95 -3.02 11.94
CA TYR A 197 -3.09 -2.78 12.81
C TYR A 197 -3.82 -1.47 12.43
N PRO A 198 -4.43 -1.38 11.24
CA PRO A 198 -5.33 -0.27 10.93
C PRO A 198 -6.58 -0.30 11.83
N PRO A 199 -7.35 0.80 11.89
CA PRO A 199 -8.61 0.82 12.65
C PRO A 199 -9.54 -0.35 12.30
N GLY A 200 -10.07 -1.03 13.31
CA GLY A 200 -10.97 -2.18 13.13
C GLY A 200 -10.28 -3.54 12.91
N MET A 201 -8.95 -3.57 12.74
CA MET A 201 -8.19 -4.81 12.67
C MET A 201 -8.23 -5.57 14.00
N HIS A 202 -8.23 -6.91 13.92
CA HIS A 202 -8.12 -7.75 15.12
C HIS A 202 -6.71 -7.66 15.74
N ASP A 203 -6.65 -7.58 17.06
CA ASP A 203 -5.42 -7.46 17.86
C ASP A 203 -4.66 -8.80 17.94
N PHE A 204 -4.23 -9.33 16.80
CA PHE A 204 -3.41 -10.54 16.72
C PHE A 204 -2.11 -10.44 17.54
N CYS A 205 -1.50 -11.60 17.83
CA CYS A 205 -0.18 -11.63 18.45
C CYS A 205 0.86 -10.92 17.56
N PRO A 206 1.53 -9.86 18.06
CA PRO A 206 2.43 -9.06 17.23
C PRO A 206 3.62 -9.87 16.72
N ARG A 207 4.12 -10.82 17.51
CA ARG A 207 5.20 -11.72 17.10
C ARG A 207 4.76 -12.61 15.93
N SER A 208 3.56 -13.19 16.02
CA SER A 208 3.00 -14.01 14.94
C SER A 208 2.75 -13.19 13.67
N VAL A 209 2.25 -11.96 13.81
CA VAL A 209 2.03 -11.02 12.69
C VAL A 209 3.35 -10.68 12.01
N PHE A 210 4.38 -10.29 12.77
CA PHE A 210 5.70 -9.97 12.22
C PHE A 210 6.31 -11.14 11.46
N ARG A 211 6.29 -12.34 12.07
CA ARG A 211 6.86 -13.55 11.46
C ARG A 211 6.10 -14.03 10.23
N THR A 212 4.78 -13.85 10.21
CA THR A 212 3.94 -14.28 9.08
C THR A 212 4.00 -13.32 7.90
N LEU A 213 3.98 -12.00 8.16
CA LEU A 213 3.82 -11.01 7.11
C LEU A 213 5.13 -10.34 6.69
N PHE A 214 6.01 -10.01 7.63
CA PHE A 214 7.08 -9.03 7.38
C PHE A 214 8.49 -9.62 7.44
N TYR A 215 8.70 -10.70 8.20
CA TYR A 215 10.05 -11.21 8.50
C TYR A 215 10.87 -11.52 7.23
N ASP A 216 10.29 -12.24 6.28
CA ASP A 216 11.01 -12.64 5.06
C ASP A 216 11.42 -11.44 4.22
N ALA A 217 10.52 -10.47 4.06
CA ALA A 217 10.81 -9.22 3.34
C ALA A 217 11.87 -8.38 4.09
N CYS A 218 11.76 -8.27 5.41
CA CYS A 218 12.74 -7.57 6.25
C CYS A 218 14.12 -8.22 6.14
N TYR A 219 14.22 -9.54 6.33
CA TYR A 219 15.47 -10.28 6.24
C TYR A 219 16.08 -10.14 4.84
N ALA A 220 15.28 -10.30 3.79
CA ALA A 220 15.76 -10.23 2.42
C ALA A 220 16.19 -8.81 1.97
N ALA A 221 15.66 -7.75 2.60
CA ALA A 221 16.12 -6.38 2.40
C ALA A 221 17.41 -6.10 3.20
N HIS A 222 17.45 -6.49 4.48
CA HIS A 222 18.63 -6.33 5.33
C HIS A 222 19.83 -7.11 4.79
N ARG A 223 19.63 -8.32 4.26
CA ARG A 223 20.69 -9.12 3.65
C ARG A 223 21.32 -8.44 2.43
N LYS A 224 20.56 -7.61 1.71
CA LYS A 224 21.06 -6.80 0.59
C LYS A 224 21.75 -5.52 1.05
N ALA A 225 21.26 -4.90 2.13
CA ALA A 225 21.81 -3.66 2.67
C ALA A 225 23.08 -3.87 3.52
N TYR A 226 23.24 -5.03 4.15
CA TYR A 226 24.31 -5.33 5.10
C TYR A 226 25.21 -6.49 4.64
N SER A 227 26.50 -6.40 4.97
CA SER A 227 27.52 -7.33 4.49
C SER A 227 27.39 -8.75 5.06
N THR A 228 26.97 -8.90 6.32
CA THR A 228 26.92 -10.19 7.02
C THR A 228 25.49 -10.68 7.28
N LYS A 229 25.32 -12.00 7.34
CA LYS A 229 24.02 -12.64 7.61
C LYS A 229 23.58 -12.40 9.05
N GLU A 230 24.54 -12.46 9.97
CA GLU A 230 24.35 -12.30 11.41
C GLU A 230 23.79 -10.91 11.71
N LEU A 231 24.33 -9.87 11.09
CA LEU A 231 23.82 -8.51 11.27
C LEU A 231 22.38 -8.37 10.76
N ALA A 232 22.05 -8.98 9.62
CA ALA A 232 20.68 -8.95 9.10
C ALA A 232 19.69 -9.63 10.05
N ILE A 233 20.06 -10.76 10.67
CA ILE A 233 19.25 -11.45 11.68
C ILE A 233 19.07 -10.56 12.91
N THR A 234 20.16 -10.00 13.46
CA THR A 234 20.12 -9.13 14.63
C THR A 234 19.25 -7.88 14.41
N GLN A 235 19.28 -7.29 13.21
CA GLN A 235 18.37 -6.17 12.90
C GLN A 235 16.91 -6.62 12.83
N CYS A 236 16.61 -7.80 12.26
CA CYS A 236 15.24 -8.31 12.23
C CYS A 236 14.70 -8.62 13.63
N GLU A 237 15.54 -9.20 14.51
CA GLU A 237 15.20 -9.43 15.93
C GLU A 237 14.92 -8.10 16.64
N ARG A 238 15.76 -7.09 16.43
CA ARG A 238 15.55 -5.75 16.99
C ARG A 238 14.26 -5.09 16.47
N ILE A 239 13.93 -5.25 15.20
CA ILE A 239 12.66 -4.77 14.63
C ILE A 239 11.48 -5.49 15.28
N GLU A 240 11.54 -6.82 15.42
CA GLU A 240 10.49 -7.60 16.06
C GLU A 240 10.25 -7.18 17.51
N GLU A 241 11.31 -7.03 18.30
CA GLU A 241 11.24 -6.60 19.69
C GLU A 241 10.58 -5.22 19.81
N ARG A 242 10.99 -4.28 18.94
CA ARG A 242 10.40 -2.94 18.90
C ARG A 242 8.94 -2.98 18.43
N PHE A 243 8.61 -3.78 17.42
CA PHE A 243 7.24 -3.97 16.94
C PHE A 243 6.33 -4.48 18.07
N CYS A 244 6.77 -5.50 18.81
CA CYS A 244 6.04 -6.04 19.96
C CYS A 244 5.94 -5.02 21.11
N SER A 245 6.98 -4.22 21.33
CA SER A 245 6.96 -3.16 22.36
C SER A 245 5.97 -2.06 22.02
N LEU A 246 5.95 -1.59 20.77
CA LEU A 246 5.04 -0.55 20.30
C LEU A 246 3.59 -1.04 20.29
N PHE A 247 3.35 -2.30 19.91
CA PHE A 247 2.02 -2.92 20.01
C PHE A 247 1.51 -2.97 21.46
N ARG A 248 2.36 -3.35 22.42
CA ARG A 248 2.00 -3.34 23.85
C ARG A 248 1.62 -1.94 24.31
N HIS A 249 2.39 -0.93 23.91
CA HIS A 249 2.08 0.46 24.20
C HIS A 249 0.71 0.87 23.62
N MET A 250 0.51 0.64 22.32
CA MET A 250 -0.76 0.87 21.60
C MET A 250 -1.96 0.24 22.33
N SER A 251 -1.82 -1.03 22.70
CA SER A 251 -2.87 -1.79 23.38
C SER A 251 -3.17 -1.26 24.78
N SER A 252 -2.13 -0.87 25.54
CA SER A 252 -2.29 -0.35 26.91
C SER A 252 -2.86 1.06 26.96
N THR A 253 -2.52 1.92 26.00
CA THR A 253 -2.94 3.33 25.98
C THR A 253 -4.17 3.57 25.11
N ARG A 254 -4.61 2.55 24.35
CA ARG A 254 -5.78 2.60 23.45
C ARG A 254 -5.68 3.70 22.38
N VAL A 255 -4.46 4.05 21.99
CA VAL A 255 -4.19 4.98 20.88
C VAL A 255 -4.11 4.21 19.56
N SER A 256 -4.33 4.88 18.43
CA SER A 256 -4.21 4.24 17.12
C SER A 256 -2.75 3.93 16.78
N SER A 257 -2.54 2.90 15.95
CA SER A 257 -1.21 2.54 15.43
C SER A 257 -0.53 3.68 14.67
N SER A 258 -1.32 4.51 13.96
CA SER A 258 -0.83 5.71 13.25
C SER A 258 -0.32 6.79 14.21
N GLU A 259 -0.94 6.97 15.38
CA GLU A 259 -0.50 7.93 16.38
C GLU A 259 0.76 7.42 17.10
N VAL A 260 0.83 6.11 17.42
CA VAL A 260 2.08 5.50 17.92
C VAL A 260 3.23 5.72 16.94
N HIS A 261 2.98 5.54 15.65
CA HIS A 261 3.99 5.79 14.63
C HIS A 261 4.41 7.25 14.60
N LYS A 262 3.46 8.20 14.59
CA LYS A 262 3.75 9.64 14.61
C LYS A 262 4.59 10.06 15.82
N VAL A 263 4.26 9.58 17.02
CA VAL A 263 5.03 9.87 18.24
C VAL A 263 6.45 9.30 18.13
N ASN A 264 6.61 8.05 17.67
CA ASN A 264 7.92 7.43 17.47
C ASN A 264 8.78 8.19 16.43
N LEU A 265 8.17 8.79 15.41
CA LEU A 265 8.88 9.64 14.45
C LEU A 265 9.43 10.91 15.10
N GLY A 266 8.65 11.51 16.02
CA GLY A 266 9.03 12.69 16.78
C GLY A 266 10.32 12.50 17.59
N ASP A 267 10.50 11.34 18.21
CA ASP A 267 11.70 11.02 19.01
C ASP A 267 13.02 11.11 18.23
N TYR A 268 12.95 10.94 16.90
CA TYR A 268 14.11 10.95 15.99
C TYR A 268 14.05 12.08 14.95
N GLN A 269 13.17 13.08 15.13
CA GLN A 269 12.89 14.16 14.17
C GLN A 269 14.15 14.85 13.62
N LYS A 270 15.18 15.04 14.47
CA LYS A 270 16.46 15.66 14.09
C LYS A 270 17.19 14.95 12.96
N TYR A 271 16.94 13.66 12.76
CA TYR A 271 17.57 12.84 11.73
C TYR A 271 16.79 12.84 10.42
N TRP A 272 15.48 13.00 10.48
CA TRP A 272 14.59 12.89 9.31
C TRP A 272 14.58 14.15 8.45
N GLY A 273 14.95 15.30 9.03
CA GLY A 273 14.96 16.61 8.37
C GLY A 273 15.66 16.64 7.02
N TRP A 274 16.66 15.79 6.79
CA TRP A 274 17.47 15.76 5.57
C TRP A 274 17.16 14.59 4.64
N LEU A 275 16.38 13.60 5.09
CA LEU A 275 16.05 12.45 4.26
C LEU A 275 15.00 12.82 3.23
N ARG A 276 15.25 12.50 1.96
CA ARG A 276 14.31 12.70 0.87
C ARG A 276 14.28 11.46 0.00
N SER A 277 13.09 11.13 -0.51
CA SER A 277 12.89 10.04 -1.45
C SER A 277 11.71 10.38 -2.35
N ASN A 278 11.86 10.24 -3.65
CA ASN A 278 10.81 10.37 -4.63
C ASN A 278 10.23 9.00 -5.03
N SER A 279 10.79 7.90 -4.52
CA SER A 279 10.39 6.53 -4.87
C SER A 279 9.83 5.74 -3.69
N THR A 280 10.12 6.14 -2.45
CA THR A 280 9.54 5.52 -1.25
C THR A 280 8.96 6.59 -0.34
N CYS A 281 7.69 6.45 0.02
CA CYS A 281 7.09 7.23 1.09
C CYS A 281 7.74 6.82 2.42
N LEU A 282 8.55 7.72 2.99
CA LEU A 282 9.35 7.44 4.18
C LEU A 282 8.48 7.28 5.45
N LEU A 283 7.19 7.63 5.41
CA LEU A 283 6.24 7.37 6.49
C LEU A 283 5.88 5.89 6.54
N CYS A 284 5.25 5.34 5.49
CA CYS A 284 4.79 3.95 5.52
C CYS A 284 5.87 2.92 5.11
N ILE A 285 6.94 3.33 4.41
CA ILE A 285 7.98 2.44 3.86
C ILE A 285 7.39 1.32 2.97
N ARG A 286 6.20 1.57 2.40
CA ARG A 286 5.45 0.56 1.64
C ARG A 286 5.02 1.03 0.26
N ARG A 287 4.78 2.33 0.07
CA ARG A 287 4.23 2.87 -1.18
C ARG A 287 5.15 3.93 -1.75
N SER A 288 5.05 4.16 -3.05
CA SER A 288 5.62 5.36 -3.69
C SER A 288 4.88 6.61 -3.19
N PRO A 289 5.59 7.72 -2.96
CA PRO A 289 4.93 8.98 -2.64
C PRO A 289 4.28 9.57 -3.90
N GLU A 290 3.25 10.39 -3.73
CA GLU A 290 2.53 11.04 -4.84
C GLU A 290 2.49 12.57 -4.67
N HIS A 291 2.73 13.06 -3.46
CA HIS A 291 2.68 14.48 -3.12
C HIS A 291 3.95 14.90 -2.39
N ILE A 292 4.32 16.17 -2.56
CA ILE A 292 5.53 16.76 -1.98
C ILE A 292 5.13 17.97 -1.13
N LEU A 293 5.54 17.95 0.14
CA LEU A 293 5.37 19.07 1.06
C LEU A 293 6.40 20.16 0.79
N ALA A 294 6.14 21.38 1.23
CA ALA A 294 7.04 22.52 0.99
C ALA A 294 8.46 22.36 1.58
N CYS A 295 8.64 21.51 2.59
CA CYS A 295 9.96 21.14 3.11
C CYS A 295 10.73 20.16 2.20
N GLY A 296 10.09 19.66 1.13
CA GLY A 296 10.61 18.68 0.18
C GLY A 296 10.34 17.22 0.56
N HIS A 297 9.85 16.93 1.77
CA HIS A 297 9.43 15.57 2.11
C HIS A 297 8.23 15.16 1.28
N SER A 298 8.16 13.88 0.94
CA SER A 298 7.14 13.32 0.08
C SER A 298 6.22 12.36 0.84
N ILE A 299 4.97 12.28 0.42
CA ILE A 299 3.89 11.52 1.07
C ILE A 299 3.03 10.82 0.02
N CYS A 300 2.55 9.60 0.31
CA CYS A 300 1.63 8.87 -0.56
C CYS A 300 0.16 9.13 -0.17
N ASP A 301 -0.77 8.86 -1.09
CA ASP A 301 -2.23 9.04 -0.92
C ASP A 301 -2.73 8.43 0.40
N GLN A 302 -2.33 7.19 0.71
CA GLN A 302 -2.74 6.53 1.95
C GLN A 302 -2.27 7.27 3.21
N CYS A 303 -1.03 7.76 3.22
CA CYS A 303 -0.51 8.51 4.35
C CYS A 303 -1.17 9.89 4.45
N VAL A 304 -1.57 10.50 3.33
CA VAL A 304 -2.40 11.72 3.32
C VAL A 304 -3.74 11.43 3.98
N GLN A 305 -4.41 10.33 3.65
CA GLN A 305 -5.68 9.96 4.29
C GLN A 305 -5.54 9.65 5.80
N ILE A 306 -4.40 9.06 6.21
CA ILE A 306 -4.15 8.72 7.62
C ILE A 306 -3.84 9.97 8.47
N TYR A 307 -3.03 10.89 7.94
CA TYR A 307 -2.48 12.02 8.73
C TYR A 307 -3.08 13.39 8.37
N GLY A 308 -3.71 13.51 7.21
CA GLY A 308 -4.39 14.72 6.76
C GLY A 308 -5.74 14.89 7.44
N ARG A 309 -6.20 16.14 7.53
CA ARG A 309 -7.54 16.50 7.99
C ARG A 309 -8.46 16.60 6.79
N LEU A 310 -9.58 15.89 6.81
CA LEU A 310 -10.58 16.02 5.75
C LEU A 310 -11.14 17.46 5.74
N SER A 311 -11.19 18.05 4.56
CA SER A 311 -11.79 19.35 4.31
C SER A 311 -13.30 19.27 4.49
N LEU A 312 -13.90 20.30 5.09
CA LEU A 312 -15.35 20.39 5.25
C LEU A 312 -16.04 20.93 3.98
N THR A 313 -15.27 21.48 3.04
CA THR A 313 -15.79 22.19 1.87
C THR A 313 -15.75 21.38 0.59
N ALA A 314 -14.99 20.28 0.56
CA ALA A 314 -14.84 19.43 -0.62
C ALA A 314 -14.66 17.97 -0.22
N GLU A 315 -15.31 17.07 -0.96
CA GLU A 315 -15.14 15.63 -0.80
C GLU A 315 -13.71 15.21 -1.19
N GLU A 316 -13.14 14.26 -0.45
CA GLU A 316 -11.81 13.67 -0.73
C GLU A 316 -10.66 14.70 -0.82
N GLU A 317 -10.85 15.86 -0.19
CA GLU A 317 -9.82 16.87 -0.02
C GLU A 317 -9.23 16.78 1.39
N TYR A 318 -7.91 16.66 1.48
CA TYR A 318 -7.17 16.49 2.73
C TYR A 318 -6.17 17.63 2.91
N ILE A 319 -6.16 18.22 4.09
CA ILE A 319 -5.21 19.25 4.47
C ILE A 319 -4.14 18.62 5.36
N VAL A 320 -2.89 18.67 4.91
CA VAL A 320 -1.71 18.27 5.67
C VAL A 320 -1.00 19.54 6.15
N PRO A 321 -1.22 19.98 7.40
CA PRO A 321 -0.70 21.27 7.87
C PRO A 321 0.80 21.23 8.14
N ASP A 322 1.26 20.11 8.70
CA ASP A 322 2.63 19.94 9.16
C ASP A 322 3.24 18.67 8.56
N CYS A 323 4.52 18.76 8.22
CA CYS A 323 5.27 17.57 7.82
C CYS A 323 5.47 16.63 9.03
N ILE A 324 4.93 15.42 8.96
CA ILE A 324 5.06 14.42 10.03
C ILE A 324 6.51 13.98 10.27
N LEU A 325 7.40 14.09 9.27
CA LEU A 325 8.81 13.69 9.39
C LEU A 325 9.68 14.76 10.06
N CYS A 326 9.52 16.04 9.67
CA CYS A 326 10.41 17.11 10.14
C CYS A 326 9.72 18.24 10.92
N GLY A 327 8.39 18.23 11.02
CA GLY A 327 7.61 19.24 11.74
C GLY A 327 7.54 20.61 11.06
N ALA A 328 8.01 20.74 9.82
CA ALA A 328 7.85 21.98 9.06
C ALA A 328 6.36 22.27 8.84
N SER A 329 5.93 23.47 9.23
CA SER A 329 4.53 23.91 9.16
C SER A 329 4.30 24.72 7.88
N LYS A 330 3.57 24.12 6.95
CA LYS A 330 3.06 24.75 5.73
C LYS A 330 2.04 23.83 5.09
N ASP A 331 0.81 24.31 5.00
CA ASP A 331 -0.32 23.56 4.48
C ASP A 331 -0.07 23.05 3.06
N LEU A 332 -0.29 21.75 2.90
CA LEU A 332 -0.48 21.10 1.62
C LEU A 332 -1.92 20.60 1.55
N THR A 333 -2.69 21.11 0.60
CA THR A 333 -4.02 20.61 0.28
C THR A 333 -3.89 19.54 -0.80
N VAL A 334 -4.42 18.36 -0.55
CA VAL A 334 -4.39 17.23 -1.47
C VAL A 334 -5.82 16.86 -1.86
N GLN A 335 -6.13 16.85 -3.15
CA GLN A 335 -7.41 16.39 -3.67
C GLN A 335 -7.23 15.01 -4.27
N LEU A 336 -7.89 14.01 -3.67
CA LEU A 336 -7.86 12.63 -4.14
C LEU A 336 -9.09 12.34 -5.00
N LYS A 337 -8.95 11.41 -5.95
CA LYS A 337 -10.08 10.91 -6.74
C LYS A 337 -10.99 10.08 -5.82
N PRO A 338 -12.31 10.35 -5.77
CA PRO A 338 -13.22 9.51 -5.00
C PRO A 338 -13.17 8.04 -5.43
N PRO A 339 -13.19 7.07 -4.49
CA PRO A 339 -13.07 5.64 -4.80
C PRO A 339 -14.16 5.12 -5.74
N THR A 340 -15.33 5.74 -5.73
CA THR A 340 -16.49 5.38 -6.56
C THR A 340 -16.57 6.14 -7.88
N ALA A 341 -15.69 7.13 -8.09
CA ALA A 341 -15.68 7.95 -9.30
C ALA A 341 -14.80 7.31 -10.39
N ALA A 342 -15.28 7.38 -11.63
CA ALA A 342 -14.47 7.01 -12.79
C ALA A 342 -13.34 8.04 -13.00
N PRO A 343 -12.12 7.62 -13.42
CA PRO A 343 -11.04 8.54 -13.75
C PRO A 343 -11.44 9.51 -14.87
N ARG A 344 -11.22 10.81 -14.64
CA ARG A 344 -11.51 11.87 -15.60
C ARG A 344 -10.20 12.34 -16.21
N VAL A 345 -10.00 12.03 -17.48
CA VAL A 345 -8.71 12.25 -18.17
C VAL A 345 -8.88 13.23 -19.31
N VAL A 346 -7.93 14.15 -19.42
CA VAL A 346 -7.77 15.01 -20.60
C VAL A 346 -6.46 14.68 -21.29
N SER A 347 -6.52 14.53 -22.61
CA SER A 347 -5.36 14.31 -23.46
C SER A 347 -5.28 15.45 -24.45
N ILE A 348 -4.10 16.05 -24.59
CA ILE A 348 -3.88 17.23 -25.43
C ILE A 348 -2.76 16.95 -26.42
N ASP A 349 -3.15 16.85 -27.69
CA ASP A 349 -2.22 16.54 -28.77
C ASP A 349 -1.23 17.69 -29.05
N GLY A 350 -0.10 17.30 -29.63
CA GLY A 350 0.90 18.20 -30.18
C GLY A 350 0.47 18.84 -31.50
N GLY A 351 0.86 20.09 -31.74
CA GLY A 351 0.53 20.81 -32.97
C GLY A 351 1.36 22.06 -33.25
N GLY A 352 2.43 22.29 -32.48
CA GLY A 352 3.25 23.51 -32.56
C GLY A 352 2.43 24.77 -32.27
N PRO A 353 2.41 25.80 -33.15
CA PRO A 353 1.64 27.01 -32.93
C PRO A 353 0.12 26.78 -32.88
N ARG A 354 -0.36 25.62 -33.37
CA ARG A 354 -1.78 25.23 -33.28
C ARG A 354 -2.23 24.85 -31.86
N GLY A 355 -1.33 24.85 -30.87
CA GLY A 355 -1.67 24.69 -29.45
C GLY A 355 -2.67 25.73 -28.91
N ILE A 356 -2.94 26.81 -29.65
CA ILE A 356 -4.03 27.73 -29.31
C ILE A 356 -5.43 27.09 -29.44
N ILE A 357 -5.61 26.12 -30.35
CA ILE A 357 -6.90 25.45 -30.61
C ILE A 357 -7.37 24.67 -29.37
N PRO A 358 -6.57 23.76 -28.77
CA PRO A 358 -7.00 23.09 -27.56
C PRO A 358 -7.25 24.05 -26.39
N LEU A 359 -6.53 25.17 -26.28
CA LEU A 359 -6.84 26.20 -25.28
C LEU A 359 -8.23 26.81 -25.48
N GLU A 360 -8.63 27.11 -26.72
CA GLU A 360 -10.01 27.58 -27.00
C GLU A 360 -11.06 26.52 -26.66
N ASN A 361 -10.77 25.24 -26.92
CA ASN A 361 -11.67 24.14 -26.52
C ASN A 361 -11.81 24.06 -24.99
N LEU A 362 -10.71 24.24 -24.23
CA LEU A 362 -10.75 24.27 -22.77
C LEU A 362 -11.58 25.46 -22.23
N ASP A 363 -11.57 26.61 -22.91
CA ASP A 363 -12.45 27.73 -22.55
C ASP A 363 -13.91 27.42 -22.82
N ILE A 364 -14.22 26.80 -23.96
CA ILE A 364 -15.58 26.37 -24.27
C ILE A 364 -16.07 25.40 -23.20
N LEU A 365 -15.25 24.41 -22.83
CA LEU A 365 -15.57 23.47 -21.75
C LEU A 365 -15.78 24.19 -20.42
N GLN A 366 -14.91 25.14 -20.05
CA GLN A 366 -15.09 25.93 -18.82
C GLN A 366 -16.39 26.75 -18.83
N ARG A 367 -16.77 27.34 -19.98
CA ARG A 367 -18.04 28.08 -20.12
C ARG A 367 -19.25 27.16 -19.95
N VAL A 368 -19.18 25.94 -20.47
CA VAL A 368 -20.24 24.93 -20.32
C VAL A 368 -20.38 24.48 -18.85
N LEU A 369 -19.26 24.29 -18.14
CA LEU A 369 -19.28 23.98 -16.71
C LEU A 369 -19.77 25.16 -15.84
N GLY A 370 -19.64 26.38 -16.36
CA GLY A 370 -19.96 27.61 -15.64
C GLY A 370 -18.85 28.05 -14.69
N PRO A 371 -19.02 29.20 -14.01
CA PRO A 371 -17.98 29.80 -13.17
C PRO A 371 -17.78 29.08 -11.83
N ASN A 372 -18.77 28.32 -11.38
CA ASN A 372 -18.77 27.68 -10.06
C ASN A 372 -18.02 26.34 -10.03
N LEU A 373 -17.71 25.76 -11.19
CA LEU A 373 -17.01 24.49 -11.30
C LEU A 373 -15.77 24.63 -12.19
N PRO A 374 -14.60 24.93 -11.60
CA PRO A 374 -13.34 25.00 -12.33
C PRO A 374 -13.03 23.68 -13.03
N LEU A 375 -12.67 23.74 -14.32
CA LEU A 375 -12.33 22.57 -15.13
C LEU A 375 -11.21 21.73 -14.49
N CYS A 376 -10.26 22.36 -13.79
CA CYS A 376 -9.16 21.64 -13.14
C CYS A 376 -9.61 20.77 -11.95
N HIS A 377 -10.80 20.97 -11.38
CA HIS A 377 -11.39 20.07 -10.38
C HIS A 377 -12.07 18.85 -11.01
N MET A 378 -12.29 18.90 -12.33
CA MET A 378 -12.92 17.84 -13.11
C MET A 378 -11.92 16.91 -13.78
N ILE A 379 -10.61 17.14 -13.62
CA ILE A 379 -9.56 16.39 -14.28
C ILE A 379 -8.65 15.75 -13.24
N ASP A 380 -8.60 14.43 -13.24
CA ASP A 380 -7.72 13.62 -12.38
C ASP A 380 -6.33 13.46 -13.01
N LEU A 381 -6.30 13.33 -14.35
CA LEU A 381 -5.08 13.15 -15.13
C LEU A 381 -5.10 14.03 -16.39
N ALA A 382 -4.05 14.83 -16.58
CA ALA A 382 -3.79 15.56 -17.81
C ALA A 382 -2.53 15.01 -18.50
N VAL A 383 -2.69 14.55 -19.74
CA VAL A 383 -1.58 14.05 -20.57
C VAL A 383 -1.40 14.98 -21.76
N GLY A 384 -0.16 15.29 -22.12
CA GLY A 384 0.08 16.02 -23.36
C GLY A 384 1.43 15.76 -24.01
N CYS A 385 1.43 15.91 -25.34
CA CYS A 385 2.60 15.82 -26.20
C CYS A 385 2.95 17.18 -26.80
N SER A 386 4.24 17.54 -26.90
CA SER A 386 4.69 18.76 -27.57
C SER A 386 4.04 20.03 -27.00
N SER A 387 3.43 20.86 -27.85
CA SER A 387 2.59 21.98 -27.40
C SER A 387 1.50 21.55 -26.41
N GLY A 388 0.90 20.37 -26.58
CA GLY A 388 -0.05 19.83 -25.60
C GLY A 388 0.58 19.56 -24.24
N GLY A 389 1.85 19.13 -24.20
CA GLY A 389 2.62 18.97 -22.97
C GLY A 389 2.83 20.29 -22.24
N LEU A 390 3.15 21.38 -22.95
CA LEU A 390 3.21 22.72 -22.33
C LEU A 390 1.87 23.16 -21.74
N ILE A 391 0.75 22.85 -22.42
CA ILE A 391 -0.59 23.13 -21.89
C ILE A 391 -0.83 22.29 -20.63
N ALA A 392 -0.51 20.99 -20.65
CA ALA A 392 -0.65 20.11 -19.51
C ALA A 392 0.10 20.65 -18.27
N LEU A 393 1.36 21.05 -18.45
CA LEU A 393 2.18 21.65 -17.38
C LEU A 393 1.61 22.99 -16.90
N SER A 394 1.35 23.94 -17.78
CA SER A 394 0.95 25.28 -17.37
C SER A 394 -0.49 25.34 -16.84
N ARG A 395 -1.44 24.67 -17.51
CA ARG A 395 -2.87 24.72 -17.15
C ARG A 395 -3.20 23.84 -15.96
N PHE A 396 -2.66 22.63 -15.87
CA PHE A 396 -3.08 21.64 -14.88
C PHE A 396 -2.09 21.49 -13.73
N MET A 397 -0.78 21.48 -14.00
CA MET A 397 0.24 21.40 -12.93
C MET A 397 0.43 22.76 -12.22
N LEU A 398 0.62 23.85 -12.98
CA LEU A 398 0.78 25.20 -12.41
C LEU A 398 -0.54 25.91 -12.12
N ARG A 399 -1.68 25.32 -12.55
CA ARG A 399 -3.04 25.85 -12.36
C ARG A 399 -3.24 27.28 -12.89
N MET A 400 -2.52 27.66 -13.95
CA MET A 400 -2.71 28.96 -14.60
C MET A 400 -4.10 29.08 -15.21
N ASP A 401 -4.63 30.30 -15.29
CA ASP A 401 -5.83 30.56 -16.09
C ASP A 401 -5.54 30.42 -17.59
N ASN A 402 -6.60 30.21 -18.36
CA ASN A 402 -6.47 29.91 -19.78
C ASN A 402 -5.90 31.09 -20.58
N GLU A 403 -6.21 32.33 -20.21
CA GLU A 403 -5.68 33.53 -20.89
C GLU A 403 -4.17 33.68 -20.66
N SER A 404 -3.70 33.41 -19.44
CA SER A 404 -2.27 33.33 -19.13
C SER A 404 -1.58 32.24 -19.95
N CYS A 405 -2.19 31.07 -20.11
CA CYS A 405 -1.67 30.03 -21.01
C CYS A 405 -1.61 30.51 -22.47
N LYS A 406 -2.66 31.15 -23.00
CA LYS A 406 -2.66 31.71 -24.36
C LYS A 406 -1.57 32.76 -24.55
N SER A 407 -1.37 33.63 -23.56
CA SER A 407 -0.33 34.67 -23.57
C SER A 407 1.08 34.07 -23.60
N LEU A 408 1.32 33.04 -22.78
CA LEU A 408 2.55 32.26 -22.78
C LEU A 408 2.80 31.65 -24.17
N PHE A 409 1.80 30.99 -24.75
CA PHE A 409 1.91 30.39 -26.08
C PHE A 409 2.22 31.41 -27.17
N LYS A 410 1.54 32.56 -27.18
CA LYS A 410 1.83 33.65 -28.12
C LYS A 410 3.26 34.16 -27.96
N THR A 411 3.75 34.25 -26.72
CA THR A 411 5.13 34.69 -26.43
C THR A 411 6.16 33.67 -26.90
N LEU A 412 5.97 32.39 -26.60
CA LEU A 412 6.82 31.29 -27.06
C LEU A 412 6.83 31.21 -28.59
N ALA A 413 5.66 31.25 -29.23
CA ALA A 413 5.55 31.22 -30.69
C ALA A 413 6.27 32.40 -31.35
N LYS A 414 6.12 33.63 -30.82
CA LYS A 414 6.85 34.80 -31.34
C LYS A 414 8.36 34.65 -31.22
N LYS A 415 8.86 34.09 -30.10
CA LYS A 415 10.31 33.90 -29.88
C LYS A 415 10.89 32.78 -30.74
N VAL A 416 10.16 31.68 -30.92
CA VAL A 416 10.61 30.51 -31.71
C VAL A 416 10.51 30.76 -33.21
N PHE A 417 9.40 31.36 -33.67
CA PHE A 417 9.12 31.55 -35.10
C PHE A 417 9.47 32.95 -35.63
N SER A 418 10.24 33.75 -34.88
CA SER A 418 10.68 35.07 -35.34
C SER A 418 11.54 34.95 -36.62
N PRO A 419 11.19 35.67 -37.71
CA PRO A 419 11.83 35.48 -39.01
C PRO A 419 13.21 36.13 -39.06
N SER A 420 14.26 35.37 -38.77
CA SER A 420 15.61 35.72 -39.23
C SER A 420 15.98 34.88 -40.46
N LEU A 421 15.44 35.27 -41.61
CA LEU A 421 15.66 34.62 -42.93
C LEU A 421 17.16 34.43 -43.26
N ARG A 422 18.05 35.31 -42.78
CA ARG A 422 19.50 35.19 -42.97
C ARG A 422 20.17 34.10 -42.13
N LYS A 423 19.64 33.75 -40.95
CA LYS A 423 20.23 32.70 -40.08
C LYS A 423 19.78 31.29 -40.47
N ARG A 424 18.58 31.13 -41.04
CA ARG A 424 18.00 29.82 -41.39
C ARG A 424 18.80 29.04 -42.46
N PHE A 425 19.37 29.76 -43.44
CA PHE A 425 20.20 29.15 -44.48
C PHE A 425 21.61 28.79 -43.98
N LEU A 426 22.21 29.60 -43.11
CA LEU A 426 23.56 29.35 -42.61
C LEU A 426 23.60 28.28 -41.50
N HIS A 427 22.54 28.21 -40.68
CA HIS A 427 22.46 27.26 -39.55
C HIS A 427 22.17 25.82 -40.00
N SER A 428 21.39 25.63 -41.08
CA SER A 428 21.11 24.31 -41.68
C SER A 428 22.36 23.61 -42.26
N TRP A 429 23.46 24.33 -42.45
CA TRP A 429 24.73 23.77 -42.93
C TRP A 429 25.68 23.33 -41.80
N VAL A 430 25.41 23.76 -40.56
CA VAL A 430 26.32 23.56 -39.40
C VAL A 430 25.61 22.88 -38.22
N SER A 431 24.27 22.79 -38.22
CA SER A 431 23.45 22.27 -37.14
C SER A 431 22.24 21.50 -37.66
N ASP A 432 21.93 20.36 -37.02
CA ASP A 432 20.77 19.50 -37.28
C ASP A 432 19.41 20.14 -36.85
N SER A 433 19.31 21.46 -36.75
CA SER A 433 18.05 22.13 -36.35
C SER A 433 17.79 23.46 -37.05
N PHE A 434 16.52 23.68 -37.41
CA PHE A 434 16.04 24.88 -38.11
C PHE A 434 15.92 26.13 -37.21
N TYR A 435 15.88 25.98 -35.88
CA TYR A 435 15.65 27.08 -34.93
C TYR A 435 16.77 27.20 -33.88
N ASP A 436 17.09 28.44 -33.51
CA ASP A 436 18.03 28.76 -32.42
C ASP A 436 17.47 28.28 -31.08
N VAL A 437 18.26 27.48 -30.36
CA VAL A 437 17.87 26.77 -29.13
C VAL A 437 17.84 27.72 -27.93
N GLN A 438 18.69 28.75 -27.93
CA GLN A 438 18.88 29.64 -26.77
C GLN A 438 17.62 30.48 -26.43
N PRO A 439 16.94 31.14 -27.39
CA PRO A 439 15.76 31.97 -27.08
C PRO A 439 14.58 31.18 -26.52
N LEU A 440 14.39 29.94 -26.98
CA LEU A 440 13.36 29.04 -26.46
C LEU A 440 13.71 28.61 -25.04
N GLU A 441 14.96 28.19 -24.80
CA GLU A 441 15.41 27.78 -23.48
C GLU A 441 15.31 28.91 -22.45
N GLU A 442 15.73 30.13 -22.79
CA GLU A 442 15.57 31.30 -21.93
C GLU A 442 14.09 31.60 -21.65
N ALA A 443 13.22 31.50 -22.66
CA ALA A 443 11.79 31.70 -22.46
C ALA A 443 11.17 30.65 -21.52
N LEU A 444 11.56 29.39 -21.67
CA LEU A 444 11.12 28.30 -20.80
C LEU A 444 11.67 28.45 -19.37
N LYS A 445 12.94 28.82 -19.19
CA LYS A 445 13.53 29.10 -17.87
C LYS A 445 12.88 30.28 -17.18
N ASN A 446 12.56 31.35 -17.92
CA ASN A 446 11.87 32.51 -17.37
C ASN A 446 10.43 32.15 -16.94
N HIS A 447 9.78 31.22 -17.63
CA HIS A 447 8.42 30.82 -17.29
C HIS A 447 8.34 29.79 -16.17
N TYR A 448 9.06 28.66 -16.32
CA TYR A 448 9.03 27.53 -15.39
C TYR A 448 10.03 27.63 -14.25
N THR A 449 10.77 28.75 -14.16
CA THR A 449 11.94 28.96 -13.30
C THR A 449 13.11 28.01 -13.61
N PRO A 450 14.36 28.40 -13.29
CA PRO A 450 15.51 27.53 -13.53
C PRO A 450 15.58 26.30 -12.62
N THR A 451 14.91 26.33 -11.46
CA THR A 451 15.13 25.39 -10.35
C THR A 451 13.94 24.47 -10.06
N GLN A 452 12.74 24.80 -10.52
CA GLN A 452 11.56 23.97 -10.27
C GLN A 452 11.65 22.65 -11.05
N ARG A 453 11.33 21.54 -10.38
CA ARG A 453 11.23 20.20 -10.96
C ARG A 453 9.76 19.78 -11.07
N MET A 454 9.50 18.71 -11.83
CA MET A 454 8.14 18.22 -12.01
C MET A 454 7.58 17.55 -10.75
N PHE A 455 8.43 16.89 -9.97
CA PHE A 455 8.05 16.22 -8.71
C PHE A 455 8.49 17.05 -7.49
N ASP A 456 8.17 18.35 -7.51
CA ASP A 456 8.40 19.29 -6.41
C ASP A 456 7.09 19.68 -5.71
N ALA A 457 7.21 20.37 -4.57
CA ALA A 457 6.07 20.92 -3.87
C ALA A 457 5.30 21.91 -4.76
N PRO A 458 3.96 21.80 -4.84
CA PRO A 458 3.16 22.72 -5.64
C PRO A 458 3.28 24.14 -5.07
N MET A 459 3.59 25.12 -5.93
CA MET A 459 3.69 26.53 -5.51
C MET A 459 2.37 27.07 -4.95
N SER A 460 1.25 26.55 -5.46
CA SER A 460 -0.10 26.88 -4.99
C SER A 460 -0.44 26.30 -3.62
N GLY A 461 0.36 25.37 -3.10
CA GLY A 461 0.02 24.56 -1.93
C GLY A 461 -1.07 23.52 -2.20
N VAL A 462 -1.51 23.34 -3.45
CA VAL A 462 -2.56 22.38 -3.82
C VAL A 462 -2.00 21.31 -4.76
N SER A 463 -2.11 20.04 -4.35
CA SER A 463 -1.81 18.86 -5.16
C SER A 463 -3.11 18.16 -5.53
N ALA A 464 -3.48 18.17 -6.80
CA ALA A 464 -4.77 17.63 -7.26
C ALA A 464 -4.61 16.84 -8.56
N CYS A 465 -4.36 17.54 -9.68
CA CYS A 465 -4.26 16.92 -10.99
C CYS A 465 -2.91 16.20 -11.16
N LYS A 466 -2.97 14.92 -11.52
CA LYS A 466 -1.82 14.19 -12.06
C LYS A 466 -1.53 14.71 -13.46
N VAL A 467 -0.27 14.94 -13.79
CA VAL A 467 0.16 15.46 -15.07
C VAL A 467 1.26 14.57 -15.63
N ALA A 468 1.10 14.16 -16.88
CA ALA A 468 2.10 13.43 -17.64
C ALA A 468 2.42 14.16 -18.95
N VAL A 469 3.69 14.17 -19.30
CA VAL A 469 4.20 14.76 -20.55
C VAL A 469 4.99 13.71 -21.28
N THR A 470 4.69 13.54 -22.56
CA THR A 470 5.27 12.47 -23.38
C THR A 470 6.52 12.93 -24.13
N THR A 471 7.47 12.01 -24.30
CA THR A 471 8.74 12.20 -25.03
C THR A 471 9.21 10.85 -25.62
N THR A 472 10.16 10.88 -26.55
CA THR A 472 10.83 9.67 -27.08
C THR A 472 12.35 9.73 -26.93
N THR A 473 13.01 8.58 -26.80
CA THR A 473 14.47 8.52 -26.79
C THR A 473 15.03 8.62 -28.19
N ILE A 474 16.16 9.31 -28.32
CA ILE A 474 16.85 9.43 -29.60
C ILE A 474 17.49 8.11 -30.03
N LYS A 475 17.96 7.30 -29.07
CA LYS A 475 18.71 6.06 -29.34
C LYS A 475 17.82 4.97 -29.91
N ASP A 476 16.67 4.73 -29.28
CA ASP A 476 15.86 3.53 -29.52
C ASP A 476 14.43 3.85 -29.99
N GLY A 477 14.02 5.13 -29.95
CA GLY A 477 12.66 5.55 -30.32
C GLY A 477 11.58 5.14 -29.31
N ASP A 478 12.01 4.69 -28.13
CA ASP A 478 11.13 4.28 -27.04
C ASP A 478 10.40 5.48 -26.45
N THR A 479 9.12 5.30 -26.14
CA THR A 479 8.26 6.35 -25.56
C THR A 479 8.41 6.37 -24.05
N PHE A 480 8.61 7.57 -23.49
CA PHE A 480 8.69 7.80 -22.05
C PHE A 480 7.79 8.95 -21.62
N ILE A 481 7.32 8.87 -20.37
CA ILE A 481 6.61 9.97 -19.73
C ILE A 481 7.43 10.59 -18.60
N PHE A 482 7.40 11.91 -18.53
CA PHE A 482 7.66 12.67 -17.32
C PHE A 482 6.34 12.88 -16.58
N ALA A 483 6.31 12.64 -15.28
CA ALA A 483 5.10 12.74 -14.48
C ALA A 483 5.35 13.51 -13.18
N ASN A 484 4.30 14.13 -12.63
CA ASN A 484 4.31 14.68 -11.26
C ASN A 484 3.80 13.67 -10.22
N TYR A 485 3.68 12.40 -10.61
CA TYR A 485 3.18 11.28 -9.81
C TYR A 485 4.06 10.04 -10.05
N ASN A 486 3.98 9.06 -9.17
CA ASN A 486 4.70 7.78 -9.28
C ASN A 486 3.84 6.63 -9.73
N GLY A 487 2.52 6.67 -9.48
CA GLY A 487 1.55 5.66 -9.88
C GLY A 487 1.60 4.39 -9.01
N THR A 488 0.46 3.69 -8.91
CA THR A 488 0.26 2.60 -7.94
C THR A 488 0.37 1.18 -8.50
N ALA A 489 0.56 0.99 -9.80
CA ALA A 489 0.48 -0.34 -10.40
C ALA A 489 1.80 -1.12 -10.34
N PRO A 490 1.77 -2.40 -9.91
CA PRO A 490 2.86 -3.33 -10.18
C PRO A 490 2.99 -3.51 -11.70
N HIS A 491 4.24 -3.62 -12.14
CA HIS A 491 4.67 -3.85 -13.51
C HIS A 491 3.67 -4.71 -14.31
N ARG A 492 2.92 -4.10 -15.23
CA ARG A 492 2.41 -4.86 -16.38
C ARG A 492 3.61 -5.53 -17.05
N VAL A 493 3.43 -6.78 -17.46
CA VAL A 493 4.46 -7.63 -18.04
C VAL A 493 5.13 -6.98 -19.27
N GLU A 494 4.42 -6.07 -19.95
CA GLU A 494 4.99 -5.14 -20.94
C GLU A 494 4.31 -3.77 -20.81
N SER A 495 5.07 -2.75 -20.41
CA SER A 495 4.57 -1.37 -20.40
C SER A 495 4.70 -0.78 -21.80
N ALA A 496 3.62 -0.19 -22.33
CA ALA A 496 3.64 0.46 -23.65
C ALA A 496 4.58 1.68 -23.73
N TYR A 497 5.06 2.16 -22.57
CA TYR A 497 5.99 3.27 -22.42
C TYR A 497 6.77 3.12 -21.10
N GLY A 498 7.97 3.69 -21.03
CA GLY A 498 8.70 3.81 -19.77
C GLY A 498 8.27 5.05 -18.96
N ARG A 499 8.44 5.02 -17.64
CA ARG A 499 8.32 6.21 -16.78
C ARG A 499 9.69 6.60 -16.27
N LEU A 500 10.13 7.82 -16.54
CA LEU A 500 11.41 8.32 -16.04
C LEU A 500 11.22 8.85 -14.62
N ARG A 501 11.82 8.15 -13.65
CA ARG A 501 11.92 8.58 -12.26
C ARG A 501 13.36 8.39 -11.76
N PRO A 502 14.28 9.32 -12.06
CA PRO A 502 15.65 9.24 -11.57
C PRO A 502 15.70 9.51 -10.06
N ASN A 503 16.87 9.37 -9.41
CA ASN A 503 17.02 9.72 -8.00
C ASN A 503 16.68 11.21 -7.77
N ASN A 504 16.27 11.59 -6.55
CA ASN A 504 15.87 12.96 -6.21
C ASN A 504 16.76 14.06 -6.80
N ASP A 505 18.09 13.93 -6.69
CA ASP A 505 19.02 14.98 -7.12
C ASP A 505 19.15 15.08 -8.66
N GLN A 506 18.67 14.06 -9.35
CA GLN A 506 18.70 13.92 -10.81
C GLN A 506 17.32 14.16 -11.44
N GLU A 507 16.30 14.52 -10.67
CA GLU A 507 15.00 14.91 -11.24
C GLU A 507 15.16 16.10 -12.21
N PRO A 508 14.68 15.99 -13.46
CA PRO A 508 14.84 17.05 -14.44
C PRO A 508 14.02 18.28 -14.04
N PHE A 509 14.57 19.44 -14.38
CA PHE A 509 13.86 20.70 -14.19
C PHE A 509 12.68 20.79 -15.16
N LEU A 510 11.65 21.50 -14.75
CA LEU A 510 10.40 21.65 -15.49
C LEU A 510 10.64 22.29 -16.87
N TRP A 511 11.55 23.25 -16.98
CA TRP A 511 11.94 23.84 -18.26
C TRP A 511 12.67 22.83 -19.19
N GLN A 512 13.39 21.85 -18.63
CA GLN A 512 14.05 20.80 -19.41
C GLN A 512 13.02 19.81 -19.97
N ILE A 513 12.00 19.46 -19.18
CA ILE A 513 10.89 18.60 -19.59
C ILE A 513 10.07 19.31 -20.68
N ALA A 514 9.72 20.57 -20.46
CA ALA A 514 9.03 21.42 -21.43
C ALA A 514 9.81 21.51 -22.76
N ARG A 515 11.14 21.61 -22.68
CA ARG A 515 12.00 21.60 -23.85
C ARG A 515 12.03 20.23 -24.52
N ALA A 516 12.15 19.14 -23.76
CA ALA A 516 12.23 17.78 -24.29
C ALA A 516 10.97 17.38 -25.05
N THR A 517 9.79 17.69 -24.52
CA THR A 517 8.52 17.39 -25.20
C THR A 517 8.31 18.24 -26.45
N THR A 518 8.80 19.48 -26.49
CA THR A 518 8.65 20.36 -27.68
C THR A 518 9.79 20.23 -28.68
N ALA A 519 10.77 19.37 -28.42
CA ALA A 519 11.94 19.19 -29.26
C ALA A 519 11.62 18.32 -30.49
N ALA A 520 10.89 18.83 -31.48
CA ALA A 520 10.53 18.11 -32.71
C ALA A 520 11.70 18.13 -33.72
N PRO A 521 12.39 17.01 -34.01
CA PRO A 521 13.37 16.96 -35.08
C PRO A 521 12.67 16.99 -36.44
N PRO A 522 13.21 17.68 -37.46
CA PRO A 522 14.45 18.48 -37.52
C PRO A 522 14.27 19.96 -37.11
N SER A 523 13.13 20.34 -36.52
CA SER A 523 12.83 21.74 -36.19
C SER A 523 13.74 22.26 -35.06
N THR A 524 13.92 21.49 -33.99
CA THR A 524 14.65 21.90 -32.79
C THR A 524 15.60 20.82 -32.32
N ALA A 525 16.83 21.19 -31.95
CA ALA A 525 17.86 20.23 -31.55
C ALA A 525 17.50 19.52 -30.23
N PRO A 526 17.92 18.25 -30.06
CA PRO A 526 17.63 17.47 -28.86
C PRO A 526 18.24 18.06 -27.57
N VAL A 527 17.66 17.70 -26.42
CA VAL A 527 18.15 18.20 -25.12
C VAL A 527 19.35 17.38 -24.64
N ALA A 528 20.50 18.02 -24.46
CA ALA A 528 21.74 17.36 -24.01
C ALA A 528 21.86 17.21 -22.47
N ASN A 529 21.02 17.92 -21.70
CA ASN A 529 21.16 18.08 -20.23
C ASN A 529 20.03 17.46 -19.39
N VAL A 530 19.23 16.54 -19.96
CA VAL A 530 18.31 15.68 -19.19
C VAL A 530 19.11 14.45 -18.73
N PRO A 531 18.92 13.92 -17.52
CA PRO A 531 19.46 12.61 -17.15
C PRO A 531 19.14 11.60 -18.27
N GLU A 532 20.08 10.73 -18.61
CA GLU A 532 19.86 9.75 -19.68
C GLU A 532 18.50 9.04 -19.52
N PRO A 533 17.75 8.85 -20.63
CA PRO A 533 18.13 9.05 -22.03
C PRO A 533 17.90 10.49 -22.57
N ARG A 534 18.66 10.88 -23.61
CA ARG A 534 18.37 12.11 -24.37
C ARG A 534 17.01 11.97 -25.07
N CYS A 535 16.13 12.93 -24.84
CA CYS A 535 14.74 12.88 -25.27
C CYS A 535 14.41 13.93 -26.36
N VAL A 536 13.48 13.57 -27.24
CA VAL A 536 12.89 14.40 -28.31
C VAL A 536 11.36 14.24 -28.32
N ASP A 537 10.67 15.10 -29.07
CA ASP A 537 9.21 15.02 -29.26
C ASP A 537 8.81 13.67 -29.88
N ILE A 538 7.55 13.27 -29.69
CA ILE A 538 7.02 12.08 -30.35
C ILE A 538 6.96 12.35 -31.87
N PRO A 539 7.40 11.39 -32.71
CA PRO A 539 7.25 11.46 -34.16
C PRO A 539 5.79 11.72 -34.59
N TRP A 540 5.59 12.51 -35.65
CA TRP A 540 4.26 12.92 -36.14
C TRP A 540 3.31 11.75 -36.45
N ASP A 541 3.84 10.58 -36.82
CA ASP A 541 3.12 9.34 -37.12
C ASP A 541 2.66 8.57 -35.87
N ARG A 542 3.10 8.97 -34.67
CA ARG A 542 2.76 8.36 -33.38
C ARG A 542 2.00 9.29 -32.42
N ILE A 543 1.60 10.48 -32.86
CA ILE A 543 0.78 11.44 -32.09
C ILE A 543 -0.64 10.87 -31.93
N ASN A 544 -0.84 10.00 -30.94
CA ASN A 544 -2.17 9.61 -30.48
C ASN A 544 -2.12 9.23 -29.00
N ASP A 545 -2.05 10.27 -28.15
CA ASP A 545 -1.89 10.18 -26.69
C ASP A 545 -3.06 9.47 -25.99
N ALA A 546 -4.20 9.30 -26.66
CA ALA A 546 -5.36 8.58 -26.14
C ALA A 546 -5.07 7.12 -25.79
N ARG A 547 -4.14 6.45 -26.50
CA ARG A 547 -3.71 5.09 -26.16
C ARG A 547 -2.83 5.04 -24.91
N LEU A 548 -1.99 6.06 -24.68
CA LEU A 548 -1.15 6.17 -23.48
C LEU A 548 -1.99 6.43 -22.23
N CYS A 549 -3.06 7.23 -22.37
CA CYS A 549 -4.03 7.49 -21.31
C CYS A 549 -4.66 6.19 -20.76
N SER A 550 -4.94 5.20 -21.62
CA SER A 550 -5.51 3.91 -21.18
C SER A 550 -4.56 3.09 -20.29
N GLY A 551 -3.24 3.30 -20.42
CA GLY A 551 -2.23 2.74 -19.53
C GLY A 551 -2.27 3.39 -18.15
N ASP A 552 -2.19 4.72 -18.08
CA ASP A 552 -2.17 5.48 -16.82
C ASP A 552 -3.51 5.45 -16.06
N ILE A 553 -4.65 5.31 -16.76
CA ILE A 553 -5.99 5.12 -16.14
C ILE A 553 -6.04 3.85 -15.29
N SER A 554 -5.28 2.81 -15.64
CA SER A 554 -5.19 1.60 -14.82
C SER A 554 -4.22 1.70 -13.62
N VAL A 555 -3.51 2.84 -13.52
CA VAL A 555 -2.42 3.12 -12.57
C VAL A 555 -2.78 4.30 -11.63
N SER A 556 -3.95 4.91 -11.83
CA SER A 556 -4.51 6.06 -11.10
C SER A 556 -5.90 5.77 -10.57
#